data_AF-A0A8H7MMK2-F1
#
_entry.id   AF-A0A8H7MMK2-F1
#
_cell.length_a   1.000
_cell.length_b   1.000
_cell.length_c   1.000
_cell.angle_alpha   90.00
_cell.angle_beta   90.00
_cell.angle_gamma   90.00
#
_symmetry.space_group_name_H-M   'P 1'
#
loop_
_entity.id
_entity.type
_entity.pdbx_description
1 polymer ?
#
loop_
_entity_poly.entity_id
_entity_poly.type
_entity_poly.pdbx_seq_one_letter_code
_entity_poly.pdbx_strand_id
1 'polypeptide(L)'
;MKTAAYIAVIAAAVPAVWSLPSGLITKSFKVPTCGAETCLASSNGTFIATGASNGTAPNDLGRLCSLPQEDVTRYVQTVQPCIDGDAGKAACTEGAVYQYKDLLKSVCARDTYQKTVQWA
;
A
#
# COMPACT_ATOMS: atom_id res chain seq x y z
N MET A 1 -16.89 -32.37 -57.70
CA MET A 1 -16.41 -31.08 -57.14
C MET A 1 -17.13 -30.83 -55.83
N LYS A 2 -16.43 -30.88 -54.70
CA LYS A 2 -16.92 -30.45 -53.37
C LYS A 2 -15.71 -29.93 -52.60
N THR A 3 -15.41 -28.66 -52.75
CA THR A 3 -14.38 -27.94 -51.99
C THR A 3 -14.95 -27.60 -50.61
N ALA A 4 -14.55 -28.37 -49.61
CA ALA A 4 -14.83 -28.05 -48.22
C ALA A 4 -13.85 -26.95 -47.77
N ALA A 5 -14.37 -25.77 -47.49
CA ALA A 5 -13.61 -24.67 -46.90
C ALA A 5 -13.47 -24.93 -45.39
N TYR A 6 -12.24 -25.16 -44.94
CA TYR A 6 -11.90 -25.22 -43.52
C TYR A 6 -11.48 -23.82 -43.06
N ILE A 7 -12.34 -23.14 -42.30
CA ILE A 7 -12.01 -21.86 -41.67
C ILE A 7 -11.22 -22.16 -40.39
N ALA A 8 -9.96 -21.74 -40.37
CA ALA A 8 -9.10 -21.77 -39.19
C ALA A 8 -9.56 -20.71 -38.18
N VAL A 9 -9.86 -21.12 -36.95
CA VAL A 9 -10.06 -20.21 -35.82
C VAL A 9 -8.78 -20.19 -35.00
N ILE A 10 -7.94 -19.17 -35.25
CA ILE A 10 -6.80 -18.88 -34.39
C ILE A 10 -7.34 -18.06 -33.22
N ALA A 11 -7.56 -18.72 -32.08
CA ALA A 11 -7.89 -18.05 -30.83
C ALA A 11 -6.66 -17.25 -30.36
N ALA A 12 -6.61 -15.97 -30.71
CA ALA A 12 -5.63 -15.05 -30.15
C ALA A 12 -5.96 -14.85 -28.66
N ALA A 13 -5.18 -15.49 -27.79
CA ALA A 13 -5.14 -15.17 -26.37
C ALA A 13 -4.55 -13.77 -26.21
N VAL A 14 -5.41 -12.76 -26.14
CA VAL A 14 -5.02 -11.40 -25.78
C VAL A 14 -4.66 -11.44 -24.29
N PRO A 15 -3.43 -11.08 -23.87
CA PRO A 15 -3.17 -10.90 -22.45
C PRO A 15 -4.11 -9.78 -21.99
N ALA A 16 -4.92 -10.08 -20.98
CA ALA A 16 -5.71 -9.09 -20.27
C ALA A 16 -4.76 -8.13 -19.57
N VAL A 17 -4.24 -7.16 -20.32
CA VAL A 17 -3.69 -5.93 -19.75
C VAL A 17 -4.87 -5.29 -19.02
N TRP A 18 -4.86 -5.38 -17.69
CA TRP A 18 -5.72 -4.56 -16.86
C TRP A 18 -5.36 -3.10 -17.15
N SER A 19 -6.01 -2.53 -18.15
CA SER A 19 -6.03 -1.11 -18.40
C SER A 19 -6.80 -0.48 -17.24
N LEU A 20 -6.08 -0.17 -16.17
CA LEU A 20 -6.57 0.72 -15.13
C LEU A 20 -7.01 2.03 -15.83
N PRO A 21 -8.29 2.42 -15.76
CA PRO A 21 -8.74 3.63 -16.41
C PRO A 21 -8.02 4.83 -15.80
N SER A 22 -7.24 5.52 -16.61
CA SER A 22 -6.44 6.71 -16.26
C SER A 22 -7.28 7.92 -15.82
N GLY A 23 -8.60 7.76 -15.66
CA GLY A 23 -9.56 8.82 -15.34
C GLY A 23 -9.99 8.91 -13.86
N LEU A 24 -9.45 8.09 -12.96
CA LEU A 24 -9.80 8.12 -11.53
C LEU A 24 -8.82 8.90 -10.64
N ILE A 25 -7.91 9.69 -11.24
CA ILE A 25 -6.96 10.56 -10.50
C ILE A 25 -7.66 11.90 -10.15
N THR A 26 -8.80 11.87 -9.45
CA THR A 26 -9.39 13.08 -8.83
C THR A 26 -10.08 12.81 -7.50
N LYS A 27 -10.32 11.55 -7.13
CA LYS A 27 -10.47 11.23 -5.72
C LYS A 27 -9.06 11.09 -5.18
N SER A 28 -8.62 12.05 -4.37
CA SER A 28 -7.53 11.82 -3.43
C SER A 28 -7.84 10.48 -2.78
N PHE A 29 -7.14 9.42 -3.22
CA PHE A 29 -7.26 8.09 -2.62
C PHE A 29 -6.78 8.35 -1.21
N LYS A 30 -7.73 8.59 -0.30
CA LYS A 30 -7.48 8.69 1.11
C LYS A 30 -6.99 7.29 1.44
N VAL A 31 -5.67 7.11 1.34
CA VAL A 31 -5.01 5.84 1.58
C VAL A 31 -5.63 5.38 2.89
N PRO A 32 -6.39 4.27 2.90
CA PRO A 32 -6.95 3.81 4.15
C PRO A 32 -5.73 3.50 4.99
N THR A 33 -5.41 4.38 5.94
CA THR A 33 -4.40 4.18 6.97
C THR A 33 -4.70 2.92 7.76
N CYS A 34 -5.90 2.38 7.59
CA CYS A 34 -6.34 1.07 7.98
C CYS A 34 -6.07 0.71 9.43
N GLY A 35 -6.43 1.66 10.28
CA GLY A 35 -6.21 1.52 11.70
C GLY A 35 -4.79 1.83 12.13
N ALA A 36 -3.82 2.15 11.26
CA ALA A 36 -2.49 2.62 11.68
C ALA A 36 -2.58 3.81 12.65
N GLU A 37 -3.50 4.75 12.38
CA GLU A 37 -3.78 5.88 13.28
C GLU A 37 -4.36 5.39 14.61
N THR A 38 -5.25 4.40 14.58
CA THR A 38 -5.76 3.72 15.78
C THR A 38 -4.66 2.97 16.54
N CYS A 39 -3.72 2.38 15.82
CA CYS A 39 -2.56 1.66 16.35
C CYS A 39 -1.50 2.58 16.94
N LEU A 40 -1.54 3.86 16.57
CA LEU A 40 -0.70 4.92 17.12
C LEU A 40 -1.49 5.80 18.09
N ALA A 41 -2.58 5.31 18.68
CA ALA A 41 -3.40 6.07 19.64
C ALA A 41 -2.56 6.64 20.80
N SER A 42 -1.54 5.90 21.27
CA SER A 42 -0.59 6.37 22.30
C SER A 42 0.23 7.60 21.88
N SER A 43 0.21 7.97 20.61
CA SER A 43 0.90 9.13 20.03
C SER A 43 -0.06 9.99 19.19
N ASN A 44 -1.33 10.08 19.61
CA ASN A 44 -2.39 10.85 18.95
C ASN A 44 -2.57 10.48 17.46
N GLY A 45 -2.36 9.22 17.11
CA GLY A 45 -2.48 8.73 15.74
C GLY A 45 -1.30 9.06 14.83
N THR A 46 -0.18 9.53 15.38
CA THR A 46 1.02 9.86 14.62
C THR A 46 2.24 9.07 15.10
N PHE A 47 3.18 8.84 14.19
CA PHE A 47 4.47 8.21 14.51
C PHE A 47 5.53 9.28 14.78
N ILE A 48 6.22 9.17 15.92
CA ILE A 48 7.29 10.10 16.30
C ILE A 48 8.64 9.43 16.08
N ALA A 49 9.32 9.71 14.96
CA ALA A 49 10.65 9.16 14.65
C ALA A 49 11.73 9.61 15.65
N THR A 50 12.81 8.84 15.82
CA THR A 50 13.84 9.05 16.87
C THR A 50 14.64 10.35 16.78
N GLY A 51 14.49 11.11 15.69
CA GLY A 51 15.07 12.44 15.52
C GLY A 51 14.09 13.49 14.99
N ALA A 52 12.78 13.19 14.96
CA ALA A 52 11.78 14.11 14.43
C ALA A 52 11.08 14.85 15.58
N SER A 53 11.11 16.18 15.52
CA SER A 53 10.37 17.04 16.46
C SER A 53 8.85 16.97 16.25
N ASN A 54 8.42 16.52 15.08
CA ASN A 54 7.03 16.52 14.64
C ASN A 54 6.55 15.11 14.32
N GLY A 55 5.35 14.77 14.79
CA GLY A 55 4.69 13.51 14.44
C GLY A 55 4.40 13.40 12.95
N THR A 56 4.49 12.17 12.46
CA THR A 56 4.23 11.80 11.06
C THR A 56 2.95 10.98 11.00
N ALA A 57 1.98 11.44 10.21
CA ALA A 57 0.73 10.75 10.07
C ALA A 57 0.89 9.50 9.17
N PRO A 58 0.23 8.37 9.47
CA PRO A 58 0.29 7.13 8.69
C PRO A 58 -0.10 7.24 7.21
N ASN A 59 -0.96 8.20 6.87
CA ASN A 59 -1.37 8.49 5.50
C ASN A 59 -0.30 9.25 4.71
N ASP A 60 0.64 9.90 5.39
CA ASP A 60 1.72 10.65 4.75
C ASP A 60 2.89 9.72 4.43
N LEU A 61 2.64 8.81 3.48
CA LEU A 61 3.61 7.80 3.05
C LEU A 61 4.92 8.44 2.58
N GLY A 62 4.86 9.59 1.90
CA GLY A 62 6.05 10.29 1.44
C GLY A 62 6.92 10.77 2.61
N ARG A 63 6.30 11.33 3.65
CA ARG A 63 7.02 11.75 4.86
C ARG A 63 7.55 10.56 5.66
N LEU A 64 6.79 9.48 5.77
CA LEU A 64 7.28 8.23 6.39
C LEU A 64 8.50 7.67 5.64
N CYS A 65 8.44 7.56 4.32
CA CYS A 65 9.53 7.03 3.51
C CYS A 65 10.74 7.97 3.43
N SER A 66 10.58 9.25 3.76
CA SER A 66 11.69 10.20 3.90
C SER A 66 12.52 9.98 5.17
N LEU A 67 12.01 9.21 6.13
CA LEU A 67 12.70 8.95 7.39
C LEU A 67 13.93 8.04 7.19
N PRO A 68 14.88 8.03 8.14
CA PRO A 68 15.92 7.01 8.22
C PRO A 68 15.35 5.59 8.13
N GLN A 69 16.11 4.66 7.54
CA GLN A 69 15.64 3.27 7.35
C GLN A 69 15.24 2.61 8.68
N GLU A 70 15.98 2.91 9.75
CA GLU A 70 15.67 2.45 11.11
C GLU A 70 14.29 2.91 11.59
N ASP A 71 13.90 4.15 11.31
CA ASP A 71 12.61 4.71 11.71
C ASP A 71 11.47 4.12 10.86
N VAL A 72 11.71 3.89 9.56
CA VAL A 72 10.76 3.18 8.69
C VAL A 72 10.53 1.75 9.19
N THR A 73 11.60 1.03 9.54
CA THR A 73 11.49 -0.31 10.11
C THR A 73 10.77 -0.30 11.45
N ARG A 74 11.09 0.66 12.33
CA ARG A 74 10.43 0.80 13.64
C ARG A 74 8.94 1.14 13.51
N TYR A 75 8.59 1.97 12.53
CA TYR A 75 7.21 2.26 12.19
C TYR A 75 6.44 0.97 11.87
N VAL A 76 6.98 0.15 10.95
CA VAL A 76 6.38 -1.12 10.57
C VAL A 76 6.23 -2.04 11.79
N GLN A 77 7.29 -2.21 12.59
CA GLN A 77 7.25 -3.05 13.80
C GLN A 77 6.24 -2.57 14.85
N THR A 78 6.00 -1.26 14.93
CA THR A 78 5.03 -0.67 15.87
C THR A 78 3.60 -0.91 15.40
N VAL A 79 3.35 -0.68 14.12
CA VAL A 79 2.01 -0.63 13.55
C VAL A 79 1.50 -2.02 13.17
N GLN A 80 2.39 -2.89 12.67
CA GLN A 80 2.04 -4.21 12.18
C GLN A 80 1.25 -5.09 13.16
N PRO A 81 1.68 -5.32 14.42
CA PRO A 81 0.95 -6.23 15.32
C PRO A 81 -0.46 -5.75 15.62
N CYS A 82 -0.71 -4.44 15.58
CA CYS A 82 -2.02 -3.88 15.80
C CYS A 82 -2.91 -3.92 14.56
N ILE A 83 -2.37 -3.60 13.37
CA ILE A 83 -3.13 -3.68 12.12
C ILE A 83 -3.53 -5.14 11.80
N ASP A 84 -2.65 -6.10 12.12
CA ASP A 84 -2.94 -7.53 11.92
C ASP A 84 -3.81 -8.13 13.05
N GLY A 85 -3.94 -7.40 14.17
CA GLY A 85 -4.74 -7.78 15.32
C GLY A 85 -6.21 -7.35 15.24
N ASP A 86 -6.96 -7.58 16.32
CA ASP A 86 -8.40 -7.27 16.39
C ASP A 86 -8.71 -5.79 16.15
N ALA A 87 -7.85 -4.89 16.61
CA ALA A 87 -8.03 -3.45 16.43
C ALA A 87 -8.00 -3.05 14.94
N GLY A 88 -7.02 -3.55 14.18
CA GLY A 88 -6.93 -3.32 12.75
C GLY A 88 -8.08 -3.98 11.98
N LYS A 89 -8.44 -5.22 12.34
CA LYS A 89 -9.58 -5.95 11.73
C LYS A 89 -10.94 -5.31 12.01
N ALA A 90 -11.11 -4.66 13.16
CA ALA A 90 -12.32 -3.92 13.49
C ALA A 90 -12.41 -2.58 12.75
N ALA A 91 -11.27 -1.93 12.52
CA ALA A 91 -11.18 -0.64 11.82
C ALA A 91 -11.16 -0.78 10.30
N CYS A 92 -10.73 -1.94 9.77
CA CYS A 92 -10.48 -2.13 8.35
C CYS A 92 -10.78 -3.53 7.83
N THR A 93 -11.10 -3.59 6.52
CA THR A 93 -11.17 -4.86 5.79
C THR A 93 -9.77 -5.40 5.50
N GLU A 94 -9.65 -6.72 5.38
CA GLU A 94 -8.37 -7.37 5.05
C GLU A 94 -7.75 -6.84 3.75
N GLY A 95 -8.58 -6.58 2.73
CA GLY A 95 -8.11 -6.02 1.46
C GLY A 95 -7.55 -4.60 1.61
N ALA A 96 -8.10 -3.80 2.50
CA ALA A 96 -7.61 -2.44 2.75
C ALA A 96 -6.30 -2.46 3.56
N VAL A 97 -6.15 -3.39 4.51
CA VAL A 97 -4.87 -3.65 5.21
C VAL A 97 -3.78 -4.06 4.21
N TYR A 98 -4.10 -5.00 3.32
CA TYR A 98 -3.18 -5.44 2.28
C TYR A 98 -2.74 -4.29 1.36
N GLN A 99 -3.70 -3.48 0.88
CA GLN A 99 -3.40 -2.32 0.04
C GLN A 99 -2.51 -1.30 0.74
N TYR A 100 -2.76 -1.04 2.02
CA TYR A 100 -1.93 -0.13 2.80
C TYR A 100 -0.48 -0.64 2.92
N LYS A 101 -0.31 -1.92 3.25
CA LYS A 101 1.01 -2.56 3.33
C LYS A 101 1.76 -2.49 2.00
N ASP A 102 1.07 -2.81 0.90
CA ASP A 102 1.63 -2.77 -0.45
C ASP A 102 1.99 -1.34 -0.89
N LEU A 103 1.11 -0.37 -0.65
CA LEU A 103 1.35 1.04 -0.95
C LEU A 103 2.56 1.59 -0.20
N LEU A 104 2.69 1.32 1.10
CA LEU A 104 3.85 1.78 1.87
C LEU A 104 5.15 1.19 1.28
N LYS A 105 5.14 -0.11 0.95
CA LYS A 105 6.29 -0.77 0.33
C LYS A 105 6.63 -0.19 -1.03
N SER A 106 5.63 0.00 -1.90
CA SER A 106 5.80 0.56 -3.24
C SER A 106 6.31 2.01 -3.21
N VAL A 107 5.74 2.86 -2.35
CA VAL A 107 6.16 4.27 -2.22
C VAL A 107 7.58 4.35 -1.67
N CYS A 108 7.90 3.61 -0.61
CA CYS A 108 9.23 3.62 0.00
C CYS A 108 10.33 3.08 -0.92
N ALA A 109 10.00 2.14 -1.81
CA ALA A 109 10.95 1.57 -2.76
C ALA A 109 11.28 2.49 -3.95
N ARG A 110 10.56 3.61 -4.15
CA ARG A 110 10.84 4.56 -5.25
C ARG A 110 12.25 5.12 -5.14
N ASP A 111 12.84 5.48 -6.28
CA ASP A 111 14.20 6.05 -6.37
C ASP A 111 14.42 7.29 -5.52
N THR A 112 13.36 8.04 -5.20
CA THR A 112 13.44 9.22 -4.33
C THR A 112 13.75 8.86 -2.87
N TYR A 113 13.35 7.66 -2.42
CA TYR A 113 13.45 7.26 -1.01
C TYR A 113 14.43 6.09 -0.80
N GLN A 114 14.47 5.15 -1.75
CA GLN A 114 15.35 3.96 -1.73
C GLN A 114 15.28 3.19 -0.39
N LYS A 115 14.07 3.11 0.19
CA LYS A 115 13.82 2.41 1.45
C LYS A 115 13.26 1.04 1.21
N THR A 116 13.57 0.14 2.13
CA THR A 116 12.99 -1.20 2.15
C THR A 116 11.94 -1.29 3.26
N VAL A 117 10.76 -1.80 2.93
CA VAL A 117 9.67 -2.05 3.88
C VAL A 117 9.44 -3.55 3.94
N GLN A 118 9.61 -4.13 5.12
CA GLN A 118 9.37 -5.55 5.37
C GLN A 118 8.26 -5.69 6.41
N TRP A 119 7.10 -6.11 5.93
CA TRP A 119 6.04 -6.62 6.79
C TRP A 119 6.33 -8.09 7.11
N ALA A 120 6.19 -8.49 8.36
CA ALA A 120 6.27 -9.89 8.79
C ALA A 120 5.06 -10.72 8.34
#